data_AF-A0A2E2N517-F1
#
_entry.id   AF-A0A2E2N517-F1
#
_cell.length_a   1.000
_cell.length_b   1.000
_cell.length_c   1.000
_cell.angle_alpha   90.00
_cell.angle_beta   90.00
_cell.angle_gamma   90.00
#
_symmetry.space_group_name_H-M   'P 1'
#
loop_
_entity.id
_entity.type
_entity.pdbx_description
1 polymer ?
#
loop_
_entity_poly.entity_id
_entity_poly.type
_entity_poly.pdbx_seq_one_letter_code
_entity_poly.pdbx_strand_id
1 'polypeptide(L)'
;MSVMLRTTGQMRANLLAGALAAVVLAGCGERREYRRDTPDEAIDSAQAMIVNGEADRLTDLIYAEDAGQRALLNQAGSLLGSLQRLGDAVERRFPEEIERFRAEAKVAAEENRASSWARYLISGGGPGSGRSSNFGASRVRRPDLQLDTGGAAATGGALGGLSAPRMNESQRAIVNTLLKQIFADPYGWLEEGRGKLGTDYVTDDIVALTWDDRAVAPPIGLTMRLTEHGWQLVIPWGLPGIREIRPQNKQELMVFGSILRTIENVANDLTDDVDSGRIRNLTDLADTAVEKAAIPAVLIFVAYANLIDERDKAKDEVTETAVESDASSSSSAEAEGSP
;
A
#
# COMPACT_ATOMS: atom_id res chain seq x y z
N MET A 1 -77.17 7.75 26.80
CA MET A 1 -75.93 8.48 27.10
C MET A 1 -74.76 7.50 27.04
N SER A 2 -73.65 7.90 26.44
CA SER A 2 -72.33 7.22 26.47
C SER A 2 -72.01 6.15 25.40
N VAL A 3 -72.12 6.47 24.10
CA VAL A 3 -71.27 5.86 23.06
C VAL A 3 -71.06 6.85 21.91
N MET A 4 -70.02 7.69 21.95
CA MET A 4 -69.49 8.44 20.80
C MET A 4 -68.32 9.28 21.31
N LEU A 5 -67.07 8.93 20.98
CA LEU A 5 -65.85 9.78 21.00
C LEU A 5 -64.56 8.92 21.02
N ARG A 6 -64.31 8.07 20.01
CA ARG A 6 -62.97 7.46 19.78
C ARG A 6 -62.78 7.03 18.33
N THR A 7 -62.63 7.94 17.37
CA THR A 7 -62.30 7.54 15.97
C THR A 7 -61.56 8.57 15.13
N THR A 8 -60.88 9.58 15.72
CA THR A 8 -60.13 10.59 14.93
C THR A 8 -58.61 10.61 15.18
N GLY A 9 -58.10 9.81 16.12
CA GLY A 9 -56.65 9.76 16.42
C GLY A 9 -55.82 8.77 15.58
N GLN A 10 -56.45 7.84 14.86
CA GLN A 10 -55.75 6.66 14.33
C GLN A 10 -55.31 6.79 12.85
N MET A 11 -55.84 7.75 12.09
CA MET A 11 -55.47 7.94 10.68
C MET A 11 -54.17 8.76 10.48
N ARG A 12 -53.72 9.54 11.48
CA ARG A 12 -52.48 10.33 11.37
C ARG A 12 -51.21 9.51 11.67
N ALA A 13 -51.33 8.39 12.39
CA ALA A 13 -50.19 7.51 12.69
C ALA A 13 -49.74 6.68 11.47
N ASN A 14 -50.66 6.31 10.57
CA ASN A 14 -50.32 5.46 9.41
C ASN A 14 -49.63 6.20 8.26
N LEU A 15 -49.83 7.52 8.12
CA LEU A 15 -49.16 8.33 7.09
C LEU A 15 -47.67 8.59 7.43
N LEU A 16 -47.32 8.69 8.71
CA LEU A 16 -45.92 8.85 9.15
C LEU A 16 -45.13 7.53 9.06
N ALA A 17 -45.78 6.38 9.32
CA ALA A 17 -45.13 5.08 9.17
C ALA A 17 -44.80 4.73 7.70
N GLY A 18 -45.64 5.13 6.74
CA GLY A 18 -45.39 4.92 5.31
C GLY A 18 -44.25 5.76 4.74
N ALA A 19 -44.11 7.02 5.18
CA ALA A 19 -43.02 7.89 4.73
C ALA A 19 -41.64 7.45 5.26
N LEU A 20 -41.58 6.93 6.49
CA LEU A 20 -40.33 6.40 7.05
C LEU A 20 -39.88 5.12 6.31
N ALA A 21 -40.82 4.24 5.93
CA ALA A 21 -40.51 3.02 5.17
C ALA A 21 -40.00 3.32 3.75
N ALA A 22 -40.52 4.35 3.09
CA ALA A 22 -40.06 4.76 1.76
C ALA A 22 -38.63 5.36 1.78
N VAL A 23 -38.24 6.07 2.85
CA VAL A 23 -36.88 6.61 3.02
C VAL A 23 -35.87 5.50 3.30
N VAL A 24 -36.25 4.45 4.04
CA VAL A 24 -35.38 3.30 4.31
C VAL A 24 -35.11 2.49 3.03
N LEU A 25 -36.08 2.39 2.11
CA LEU A 25 -35.89 1.68 0.82
C LEU A 25 -35.06 2.48 -0.21
N ALA A 26 -35.09 3.82 -0.15
CA ALA A 26 -34.28 4.66 -1.05
C ALA A 26 -32.78 4.72 -0.67
N GLY A 27 -32.40 4.25 0.52
CA GLY A 27 -31.02 4.23 1.00
C GLY A 27 -30.21 2.99 0.59
N CYS A 28 -30.88 1.95 0.07
CA CYS A 28 -30.21 0.78 -0.50
C CYS A 28 -29.99 1.00 -2.00
N GLY A 29 -29.11 1.94 -2.36
CA GLY A 29 -28.65 2.07 -3.73
C GLY A 29 -28.07 0.72 -4.17
N GLU A 30 -28.68 0.11 -5.18
CA GLU A 30 -28.19 -1.12 -5.77
C GLU A 30 -26.75 -0.87 -6.22
N ARG A 31 -25.81 -1.65 -5.67
CA ARG A 31 -24.39 -1.48 -6.00
C ARG A 31 -24.24 -1.72 -7.49
N ARG A 32 -23.62 -0.78 -8.19
CA ARG A 32 -23.37 -0.90 -9.63
C ARG A 32 -22.62 -2.19 -9.91
N GLU A 33 -23.16 -3.02 -10.79
CA GLU A 33 -22.49 -4.23 -11.24
C GLU A 33 -21.48 -3.87 -12.33
N TYR A 34 -20.27 -4.40 -12.20
CA TYR A 34 -19.17 -4.18 -13.15
C TYR A 34 -18.91 -5.47 -13.91
N ARG A 35 -18.90 -5.38 -15.23
CA ARG A 35 -18.70 -6.54 -16.13
C ARG A 35 -17.27 -7.05 -16.05
N ARG A 36 -17.13 -8.37 -16.00
CA ARG A 36 -15.83 -9.06 -15.90
C ARG A 36 -15.83 -10.35 -16.72
N ASP A 37 -16.70 -10.43 -17.72
CA ASP A 37 -16.91 -11.65 -18.49
C ASP A 37 -15.75 -11.88 -19.48
N THR A 38 -15.12 -10.78 -19.93
CA THR A 38 -13.88 -10.81 -20.70
C THR A 38 -12.74 -10.07 -19.99
N PRO A 39 -11.47 -10.33 -20.36
CA PRO A 39 -10.34 -9.60 -19.79
C PRO A 39 -10.44 -8.09 -20.02
N ASP A 40 -10.83 -7.68 -21.23
CA ASP A 40 -10.97 -6.27 -21.59
C ASP A 40 -12.08 -5.59 -20.77
N GLU A 41 -13.21 -6.28 -20.54
CA GLU A 41 -14.28 -5.75 -19.70
C GLU A 41 -13.86 -5.59 -18.23
N ALA A 42 -13.01 -6.48 -17.72
CA ALA A 42 -12.47 -6.34 -16.37
C ALA A 42 -11.53 -5.13 -16.25
N ILE A 43 -10.72 -4.85 -17.29
CA ILE A 43 -9.88 -3.64 -17.36
C ILE A 43 -10.76 -2.38 -17.47
N ASP A 44 -11.77 -2.38 -18.33
CA ASP A 44 -12.75 -1.29 -18.47
C ASP A 44 -13.47 -1.02 -17.15
N SER A 45 -13.84 -2.08 -16.44
CA SER A 45 -14.46 -2.00 -15.12
C SER A 45 -13.53 -1.38 -14.08
N ALA A 46 -12.24 -1.68 -14.10
CA ALA A 46 -11.26 -1.04 -13.22
C ALA A 46 -11.23 0.48 -13.44
N GLN A 47 -11.19 0.90 -14.70
CA GLN A 47 -11.24 2.32 -15.06
C GLN A 47 -12.56 2.96 -14.63
N ALA A 48 -13.68 2.28 -14.87
CA ALA A 48 -15.00 2.78 -14.49
C ALA A 48 -15.13 2.93 -12.96
N MET A 49 -14.61 2.00 -12.15
CA MET A 49 -14.58 2.12 -10.68
C MET A 49 -13.89 3.40 -10.24
N ILE A 50 -12.74 3.71 -10.87
CA ILE A 50 -11.97 4.92 -10.57
C ILE A 50 -12.75 6.17 -10.96
N VAL A 51 -13.22 6.25 -12.21
CA VAL A 51 -13.97 7.42 -12.72
C VAL A 51 -15.25 7.67 -11.91
N ASN A 52 -15.86 6.61 -11.38
CA ASN A 52 -17.10 6.69 -10.61
C ASN A 52 -16.91 7.04 -9.13
N GLY A 53 -15.68 7.22 -8.63
CA GLY A 53 -15.46 7.45 -7.19
C GLY A 53 -15.52 6.18 -6.33
N GLU A 54 -15.38 5.00 -6.94
CA GLU A 54 -15.51 3.68 -6.32
C GLU A 54 -14.17 2.92 -6.30
N ALA A 55 -13.05 3.64 -6.08
CA ALA A 55 -11.71 3.03 -6.05
C ALA A 55 -11.54 1.96 -4.96
N ASP A 56 -12.39 1.97 -3.93
CA ASP A 56 -12.43 0.92 -2.90
C ASP A 56 -12.76 -0.47 -3.45
N ARG A 57 -13.39 -0.52 -4.62
CA ARG A 57 -13.79 -1.76 -5.30
C ARG A 57 -12.74 -2.32 -6.23
N LEU A 58 -11.64 -1.60 -6.49
CA LEU A 58 -10.56 -2.09 -7.35
C LEU A 58 -10.01 -3.44 -6.89
N THR A 59 -10.03 -3.69 -5.58
CA THR A 59 -9.53 -4.95 -5.01
C THR A 59 -10.47 -6.13 -5.25
N ASP A 60 -11.72 -5.91 -5.67
CA ASP A 60 -12.63 -6.96 -6.15
C ASP A 60 -12.11 -7.60 -7.45
N LEU A 61 -11.36 -6.83 -8.24
CA LEU A 61 -10.73 -7.27 -9.48
C LEU A 61 -9.42 -8.02 -9.23
N ILE A 62 -8.93 -8.06 -7.99
CA ILE A 62 -7.72 -8.77 -7.63
C ILE A 62 -8.08 -10.17 -7.13
N TYR A 63 -7.41 -11.19 -7.66
CA TYR A 63 -7.53 -12.57 -7.23
C TYR A 63 -7.01 -12.76 -5.80
N ALA A 64 -7.76 -13.52 -4.99
CA ALA A 64 -7.36 -13.89 -3.64
C ALA A 64 -7.30 -15.41 -3.53
N GLU A 65 -6.18 -15.94 -3.04
CA GLU A 65 -5.98 -17.38 -2.84
C GLU A 65 -6.82 -17.92 -1.68
N ASP A 66 -7.03 -17.10 -0.65
CA ASP A 66 -7.76 -17.48 0.56
C ASP A 66 -8.53 -16.30 1.19
N ALA A 67 -9.33 -16.61 2.21
CA ALA A 67 -10.17 -15.64 2.92
C ALA A 67 -9.36 -14.57 3.67
N GLY A 68 -8.17 -14.90 4.16
CA GLY A 68 -7.26 -13.96 4.81
C GLY A 68 -6.69 -12.95 3.82
N GLN A 69 -6.26 -13.41 2.64
CA GLN A 69 -5.84 -12.52 1.55
C GLN A 69 -7.00 -11.63 1.08
N ARG A 70 -8.21 -12.18 0.95
CA ARG A 70 -9.40 -11.38 0.60
C ARG A 70 -9.71 -10.31 1.64
N ALA A 71 -9.61 -10.62 2.93
CA ALA A 71 -9.82 -9.64 4.00
C ALA A 71 -8.79 -8.50 3.94
N LEU A 72 -7.52 -8.81 3.69
CA LEU A 72 -6.47 -7.81 3.50
C LEU A 72 -6.74 -6.92 2.28
N LEU A 73 -7.15 -7.51 1.15
CA LEU A 73 -7.50 -6.80 -0.07
C LEU A 73 -8.72 -5.89 0.13
N ASN A 74 -9.73 -6.32 0.87
CA ASN A 74 -10.88 -5.47 1.19
C ASN A 74 -10.45 -4.25 2.02
N GLN A 75 -9.51 -4.44 2.94
CA GLN A 75 -8.97 -3.34 3.74
C GLN A 75 -8.11 -2.39 2.91
N ALA A 76 -7.32 -2.92 1.98
CA ALA A 76 -6.61 -2.10 0.99
C ALA A 76 -7.59 -1.32 0.11
N GLY A 77 -8.74 -1.90 -0.25
CA GLY A 77 -9.84 -1.21 -0.91
C GLY A 77 -10.32 0.00 -0.11
N SER A 78 -10.65 -0.18 1.17
CA SER A 78 -11.07 0.94 2.04
C SER A 78 -10.07 2.10 2.06
N LEU A 79 -8.77 1.76 2.11
CA LEU A 79 -7.69 2.74 1.98
C LEU A 79 -7.71 3.46 0.61
N LEU A 80 -7.84 2.73 -0.49
CA LEU A 80 -7.91 3.33 -1.85
C LEU A 80 -9.10 4.30 -1.97
N GLY A 81 -10.27 3.92 -1.46
CA GLY A 81 -11.43 4.82 -1.41
C GLY A 81 -11.17 6.08 -0.57
N SER A 82 -10.44 5.94 0.55
CA SER A 82 -10.07 7.10 1.39
C SER A 82 -9.06 8.01 0.70
N LEU A 83 -8.09 7.45 -0.03
CA LEU A 83 -7.14 8.22 -0.84
C LEU A 83 -7.82 8.92 -2.01
N GLN A 84 -8.81 8.30 -2.65
CA GLN A 84 -9.60 8.94 -3.70
C GLN A 84 -10.37 10.16 -3.15
N ARG A 85 -11.05 10.01 -2.01
CA ARG A 85 -11.73 11.14 -1.36
C ARG A 85 -10.77 12.28 -1.01
N LEU A 86 -9.56 11.96 -0.55
CA LEU A 86 -8.51 12.97 -0.31
C LEU A 86 -8.14 13.68 -1.62
N GLY A 87 -7.94 12.93 -2.71
CA GLY A 87 -7.68 13.48 -4.04
C GLY A 87 -8.78 14.43 -4.50
N ASP A 88 -10.04 14.03 -4.38
CA ASP A 88 -11.20 14.85 -4.76
C ASP A 88 -11.31 16.13 -3.92
N ALA A 89 -11.05 16.04 -2.61
CA ALA A 89 -11.03 17.20 -1.72
C ALA A 89 -9.91 18.18 -2.10
N VAL A 90 -8.72 17.65 -2.39
CA VAL A 90 -7.56 18.42 -2.83
C VAL A 90 -7.81 19.12 -4.17
N GLU A 91 -8.35 18.41 -5.17
CA GLU A 91 -8.66 18.99 -6.48
C GLU A 91 -9.72 20.09 -6.40
N ARG A 92 -10.75 19.86 -5.61
CA ARG A 92 -11.79 20.86 -5.37
C ARG A 92 -11.26 22.10 -4.67
N ARG A 93 -10.29 21.95 -3.76
CA ARG A 93 -9.78 23.04 -2.90
C ARG A 93 -8.63 23.83 -3.53
N PHE A 94 -7.75 23.16 -4.28
CA PHE A 94 -6.51 23.72 -4.83
C PHE A 94 -6.39 23.55 -6.36
N PRO A 95 -7.42 23.89 -7.16
CA PRO A 95 -7.42 23.61 -8.59
C PRO A 95 -6.28 24.33 -9.33
N GLU A 96 -6.01 25.59 -8.98
CA GLU A 96 -4.92 26.38 -9.60
C GLU A 96 -3.53 25.79 -9.31
N GLU A 97 -3.31 25.25 -8.11
CA GLU A 97 -2.01 24.63 -7.79
C GLU A 97 -1.84 23.30 -8.54
N ILE A 98 -2.91 22.53 -8.70
CA ILE A 98 -2.92 21.31 -9.52
C ILE A 98 -2.62 21.64 -10.98
N GLU A 99 -3.28 22.64 -11.56
CA GLU A 99 -3.03 23.06 -12.94
C GLU A 99 -1.57 23.49 -13.14
N ARG A 100 -1.03 24.27 -12.19
CA ARG A 100 0.39 24.64 -12.18
C ARG A 100 1.27 23.40 -12.15
N PHE A 101 0.97 22.41 -11.30
CA PHE A 101 1.74 21.17 -11.24
C PHE A 101 1.62 20.31 -12.49
N ARG A 102 0.44 20.22 -13.12
CA ARG A 102 0.26 19.58 -14.44
C ARG A 102 1.15 20.26 -15.49
N ALA A 103 1.19 21.59 -15.51
CA ALA A 103 2.01 22.36 -16.45
C ALA A 103 3.52 22.12 -16.21
N GLU A 104 3.97 22.18 -14.96
CA GLU A 104 5.36 21.87 -14.59
C GLU A 104 5.75 20.43 -14.95
N ALA A 105 4.86 19.46 -14.70
CA ALA A 105 5.08 18.05 -15.02
C ALA A 105 5.19 17.83 -16.53
N LYS A 106 4.36 18.50 -17.33
CA LYS A 106 4.41 18.42 -18.80
C LYS A 106 5.75 18.95 -19.35
N VAL A 107 6.20 20.10 -18.85
CA VAL A 107 7.51 20.66 -19.22
C VAL A 107 8.64 19.70 -18.85
N ALA A 108 8.62 19.13 -17.64
CA ALA A 108 9.62 18.15 -17.20
C ALA A 108 9.62 16.85 -18.03
N ALA A 109 8.45 16.44 -18.54
CA ALA A 109 8.33 15.29 -19.44
C ALA A 109 8.93 15.57 -20.82
N GLU A 110 8.64 16.73 -21.41
CA GLU A 110 9.19 17.18 -22.69
C GLU A 110 10.72 17.32 -22.64
N GLU A 111 11.27 17.75 -21.51
CA GLU A 111 12.71 17.86 -21.27
C GLU A 111 13.41 16.51 -21.04
N ASN A 112 12.72 15.37 -21.22
CA ASN A 112 13.20 14.01 -20.92
C ASN A 112 13.66 13.80 -19.46
N ARG A 113 13.37 14.74 -18.54
CA ARG A 113 13.68 14.57 -17.12
C ARG A 113 12.78 13.51 -16.48
N ALA A 114 11.57 13.33 -17.00
CA ALA A 114 10.67 12.24 -16.61
C ALA A 114 11.24 10.83 -16.92
N SER A 115 12.07 10.66 -17.95
CA SER A 115 12.66 9.35 -18.27
C SER A 115 13.66 8.85 -17.21
N SER A 116 14.21 9.76 -16.40
CA SER A 116 15.21 9.43 -15.38
C SER A 116 14.63 8.69 -14.17
N TRP A 117 13.40 9.03 -13.74
CA TRP A 117 12.75 8.34 -12.63
C TRP A 117 12.08 7.02 -13.07
N ALA A 118 11.54 6.95 -14.28
CA ALA A 118 11.01 5.69 -14.82
C ALA A 118 12.13 4.64 -14.90
N ARG A 119 13.34 5.05 -15.31
CA ARG A 119 14.53 4.20 -15.17
C ARG A 119 14.84 3.86 -13.71
N TYR A 120 14.71 4.80 -12.77
CA TYR A 120 14.98 4.56 -11.34
C TYR A 120 14.04 3.51 -10.72
N LEU A 121 12.73 3.59 -11.00
CA LEU A 121 11.76 2.57 -10.55
C LEU A 121 11.93 1.24 -11.28
N ILE A 122 12.10 1.24 -12.62
CA ILE A 122 12.27 0.00 -13.41
C ILE A 122 13.60 -0.70 -13.07
N SER A 123 14.65 0.05 -12.73
CA SER A 123 15.96 -0.52 -12.34
C SER A 123 16.04 -0.95 -10.88
N GLY A 124 14.95 -0.83 -10.10
CA GLY A 124 14.96 -1.24 -8.68
C GLY A 124 16.06 -0.53 -7.89
N GLY A 125 16.34 0.74 -8.22
CA GLY A 125 17.49 1.49 -7.76
C GLY A 125 17.43 1.86 -6.28
N GLY A 126 17.42 0.89 -5.37
CA GLY A 126 17.89 1.14 -4.01
C GLY A 126 19.24 1.85 -4.10
N PRO A 127 19.50 2.91 -3.30
CA PRO A 127 20.78 3.59 -3.32
C PRO A 127 21.84 2.53 -3.03
N GLY A 128 22.51 2.09 -4.09
CA GLY A 128 23.54 1.08 -4.02
C GLY A 128 24.48 1.53 -2.93
N SER A 129 24.59 0.70 -1.89
CA SER A 129 25.56 0.84 -0.82
C SER A 129 26.92 0.92 -1.50
N GLY A 130 27.30 2.14 -1.83
CA GLY A 130 28.57 2.48 -2.44
C GLY A 130 29.59 2.07 -1.41
N ARG A 131 30.09 0.86 -1.62
CA ARG A 131 31.29 0.25 -1.07
C ARG A 131 32.22 1.38 -0.66
N SER A 132 32.20 1.69 0.64
CA SER A 132 33.07 2.68 1.26
C SER A 132 34.49 2.23 0.96
N SER A 133 35.08 2.79 -0.09
CA SER A 133 36.48 2.64 -0.38
C SER A 133 37.20 3.26 0.80
N ASN A 134 37.85 2.40 1.60
CA ASN A 134 38.81 2.75 2.65
C ASN A 134 39.45 4.12 2.37
N PHE A 135 38.97 5.13 3.08
CA PHE A 135 39.68 6.39 3.19
C PHE A 135 40.93 6.05 4.01
N GLY A 136 42.08 6.09 3.34
CA GLY A 136 43.37 5.86 3.96
C GLY A 136 43.50 6.75 5.19
N ALA A 137 43.48 6.13 6.36
CA ALA A 137 43.85 6.75 7.61
C ALA A 137 45.34 7.12 7.54
N SER A 138 45.63 8.33 7.07
CA SER A 138 46.85 9.03 7.44
C SER A 138 46.79 9.27 8.94
N ARG A 139 47.39 8.35 9.71
CA ARG A 139 47.61 8.50 11.14
C ARG A 139 48.50 9.72 11.37
N VAL A 140 47.90 10.85 11.74
CA VAL A 140 48.62 11.91 12.42
C VAL A 140 48.69 11.52 13.90
N ARG A 141 49.81 10.94 14.31
CA ARG A 141 50.17 10.72 15.72
C ARG A 141 50.48 12.09 16.33
N ARG A 142 49.59 12.64 17.17
CA ARG A 142 49.94 13.71 18.11
C ARG A 142 50.12 13.08 19.50
N PRO A 143 51.35 13.01 20.04
CA PRO A 143 51.62 12.41 21.35
C PRO A 143 51.31 13.33 22.56
N ASP A 144 50.70 14.50 22.35
CA ASP A 144 50.62 15.59 23.34
C ASP A 144 49.21 16.01 23.77
N LEU A 145 48.14 15.32 23.35
CA LEU A 145 46.79 15.55 23.90
C LEU A 145 46.35 14.39 24.80
N GLN A 146 46.71 14.47 26.09
CA GLN A 146 45.97 13.79 27.16
C GLN A 146 44.86 14.74 27.63
N LEU A 147 43.63 14.52 27.13
CA LEU A 147 42.44 15.06 27.77
C LEU A 147 41.97 14.03 28.81
N ASP A 148 42.29 14.32 30.07
CA ASP A 148 41.73 13.64 31.23
C ASP A 148 40.30 14.16 31.44
N THR A 149 39.33 13.36 31.01
CA THR A 149 37.94 13.48 31.45
C THR A 149 37.54 12.19 32.16
N GLY A 150 38.01 12.06 33.40
CA GLY A 150 37.40 11.17 34.38
C GLY A 150 35.95 11.57 34.64
N GLY A 151 35.01 10.64 34.46
CA GLY A 151 33.61 10.89 34.76
C GLY A 151 32.65 9.79 34.30
N ALA A 152 32.41 8.83 35.20
CA ALA A 152 31.21 7.99 35.31
C ALA A 152 30.71 7.28 34.04
N ALA A 153 31.07 5.99 33.95
CA ALA A 153 30.36 5.01 33.14
C ALA A 153 28.90 4.87 33.61
N ALA A 154 27.99 5.54 32.91
CA ALA A 154 26.61 5.14 32.82
C ALA A 154 26.46 4.23 31.60
N THR A 155 26.36 2.93 31.84
CA THR A 155 25.93 1.91 30.87
C THR A 155 24.45 2.11 30.53
N GLY A 156 24.15 3.17 29.76
CA GLY A 156 22.85 3.42 29.14
C GLY A 156 22.82 2.77 27.75
N GLY A 157 22.58 1.46 27.71
CA GLY A 157 22.47 0.71 26.47
C GLY A 157 21.13 0.92 25.75
N ALA A 158 21.22 1.14 24.44
CA ALA A 158 20.30 0.66 23.40
C ALA A 158 19.06 1.46 22.96
N LEU A 159 18.85 2.73 23.34
CA LEU A 159 17.80 3.56 22.71
C LEU A 159 18.22 4.97 22.27
N GLY A 160 19.51 5.33 22.41
CA GLY A 160 20.05 6.62 21.97
C GLY A 160 20.48 6.58 20.50
N GLY A 161 19.57 6.81 19.56
CA GLY A 161 19.97 6.95 18.16
C GLY A 161 18.93 6.78 17.07
N LEU A 162 17.62 6.76 17.35
CA LEU A 162 16.60 6.84 16.29
C LEU A 162 16.45 8.28 15.81
N SER A 163 17.55 8.89 15.35
CA SER A 163 17.42 10.05 14.45
C SER A 163 16.83 9.49 13.17
N ALA A 164 15.57 9.86 12.89
CA ALA A 164 14.94 9.53 11.61
C ALA A 164 15.95 9.84 10.48
N PRO A 165 16.19 8.90 9.55
CA PRO A 165 17.14 9.12 8.47
C PRO A 165 16.81 10.47 7.83
N ARG A 166 17.77 11.41 7.89
CA ARG A 166 17.59 12.70 7.23
C ARG A 166 17.52 12.44 5.75
N MET A 167 16.29 12.38 5.24
CA MET A 167 16.00 12.27 3.82
C MET A 167 16.75 13.41 3.12
N ASN A 168 17.67 13.05 2.22
CA ASN A 168 18.51 14.04 1.57
C ASN A 168 17.68 14.96 0.66
N GLU A 169 18.18 16.16 0.35
CA GLU A 169 17.47 17.18 -0.44
C GLU A 169 16.96 16.61 -1.78
N SER A 170 17.75 15.73 -2.41
CA SER A 170 17.38 15.09 -3.68
C SER A 170 16.23 14.08 -3.54
N GLN A 171 16.18 13.28 -2.47
CA GLN A 171 15.07 12.38 -2.16
C GLN A 171 13.79 13.17 -1.87
N ARG A 172 13.88 14.28 -1.14
CA ARG A 172 12.73 15.18 -0.91
C ARG A 172 12.21 15.76 -2.22
N ALA A 173 13.10 16.20 -3.11
CA ALA A 173 12.69 16.71 -4.42
C ALA A 173 12.01 15.64 -5.29
N ILE A 174 12.51 14.39 -5.27
CA ILE A 174 11.92 13.26 -6.00
C ILE A 174 10.54 12.91 -5.44
N VAL A 175 10.42 12.77 -4.11
CA VAL A 175 9.14 12.47 -3.44
C VAL A 175 8.14 13.60 -3.69
N ASN A 176 8.57 14.85 -3.58
CA ASN A 176 7.71 16.00 -3.85
C ASN A 176 7.23 16.02 -5.32
N THR A 177 8.12 15.72 -6.27
CA THR A 177 7.75 15.64 -7.70
C THR A 177 6.77 14.49 -7.96
N LEU A 178 6.98 13.35 -7.33
CA LEU A 178 6.12 12.17 -7.46
C LEU A 178 4.73 12.45 -6.87
N LEU A 179 4.68 12.97 -5.64
CA LEU A 179 3.42 13.36 -5.00
C LEU A 179 2.69 14.39 -5.86
N LYS A 180 3.39 15.43 -6.34
CA LYS A 180 2.81 16.42 -7.25
C LYS A 180 2.24 15.79 -8.51
N GLN A 181 2.94 14.86 -9.14
CA GLN A 181 2.45 14.20 -10.36
C GLN A 181 1.23 13.30 -10.08
N ILE A 182 1.27 12.51 -9.01
CA ILE A 182 0.15 11.66 -8.59
C ILE A 182 -1.06 12.50 -8.19
N PHE A 183 -0.88 13.62 -7.49
CA PHE A 183 -1.99 14.50 -7.12
C PHE A 183 -2.47 15.38 -8.26
N ALA A 184 -1.57 15.76 -9.18
CA ALA A 184 -1.94 16.57 -10.32
C ALA A 184 -2.86 15.78 -11.24
N ASP A 185 -2.55 14.53 -11.53
CA ASP A 185 -3.38 13.71 -12.39
C ASP A 185 -3.37 12.24 -11.94
N PRO A 186 -4.15 11.91 -10.88
CA PRO A 186 -4.11 10.57 -10.28
C PRO A 186 -4.52 9.48 -11.27
N TYR A 187 -5.27 9.85 -12.32
CA TYR A 187 -5.93 8.90 -13.22
C TYR A 187 -5.68 9.14 -14.71
N GLY A 188 -5.09 10.25 -15.14
CA GLY A 188 -4.85 10.50 -16.57
C GLY A 188 -3.86 9.52 -17.18
N TRP A 189 -2.94 8.97 -16.38
CA TRP A 189 -2.10 7.85 -16.83
C TRP A 189 -2.91 6.58 -17.13
N LEU A 190 -4.08 6.39 -16.52
CA LEU A 190 -5.00 5.28 -16.82
C LEU A 190 -5.79 5.55 -18.09
N GLU A 191 -6.23 6.78 -18.32
CA GLU A 191 -6.93 7.16 -19.56
C GLU A 191 -6.02 7.00 -20.77
N GLU A 192 -4.80 7.53 -20.69
CA GLU A 192 -3.78 7.34 -21.72
C GLU A 192 -3.29 5.88 -21.78
N GLY A 193 -3.26 5.21 -20.63
CA GLY A 193 -2.80 3.84 -20.48
C GLY A 193 -3.78 2.81 -21.05
N ARG A 194 -5.08 3.11 -21.07
CA ARG A 194 -6.11 2.16 -21.52
C ARG A 194 -5.90 1.69 -22.97
N GLY A 195 -5.46 2.58 -23.85
CA GLY A 195 -5.16 2.25 -25.25
C GLY A 195 -3.85 1.47 -25.43
N LYS A 196 -2.99 1.48 -24.41
CA LYS A 196 -1.70 0.76 -24.40
C LYS A 196 -1.82 -0.59 -23.70
N LEU A 197 -2.73 -0.70 -22.75
CA LEU A 197 -3.03 -1.95 -22.04
C LEU A 197 -3.74 -2.92 -22.98
N GLY A 198 -3.09 -4.05 -23.22
CA GLY A 198 -3.62 -5.17 -23.98
C GLY A 198 -3.60 -6.46 -23.17
N THR A 199 -4.17 -7.51 -23.75
CA THR A 199 -4.18 -8.86 -23.19
C THR A 199 -3.73 -9.86 -24.25
N ASP A 200 -2.82 -10.76 -23.88
CA ASP A 200 -2.39 -11.89 -24.71
C ASP A 200 -2.79 -13.19 -24.01
N TYR A 201 -3.57 -14.03 -24.69
CA TYR A 201 -4.00 -15.31 -24.13
C TYR A 201 -2.80 -16.26 -23.97
N VAL A 202 -2.58 -16.71 -22.74
CA VAL A 202 -1.60 -17.76 -22.41
C VAL A 202 -2.30 -19.12 -22.43
N THR A 203 -3.49 -19.18 -21.82
CA THR A 203 -4.43 -20.32 -21.85
C THR A 203 -5.86 -19.77 -21.96
N ASP A 204 -6.87 -20.64 -22.09
CA ASP A 204 -8.27 -20.23 -22.14
C ASP A 204 -8.73 -19.49 -20.87
N ASP A 205 -8.08 -19.76 -19.73
CA ASP A 205 -8.40 -19.22 -18.41
C ASP A 205 -7.35 -18.25 -17.86
N ILE A 206 -6.26 -17.97 -18.59
CA ILE A 206 -5.18 -17.07 -18.17
C ILE A 206 -4.75 -16.17 -19.34
N VAL A 207 -4.71 -14.86 -19.10
CA VAL A 207 -4.11 -13.89 -20.03
C VAL A 207 -2.93 -13.19 -19.38
N ALA A 208 -1.93 -12.86 -20.20
CA ALA A 208 -0.86 -11.94 -19.84
C ALA A 208 -1.29 -10.51 -20.16
N LEU A 209 -1.00 -9.58 -19.26
CA LEU A 209 -1.18 -8.15 -19.49
C LEU A 209 0.00 -7.59 -20.28
N THR A 210 -0.30 -6.86 -21.33
CA THR A 210 0.67 -6.18 -22.17
C THR A 210 0.51 -4.67 -22.10
N TRP A 211 1.59 -3.95 -22.35
CA TRP A 211 1.65 -2.50 -22.49
C TRP A 211 2.39 -2.17 -23.79
N ASP A 212 1.68 -1.58 -24.75
CA ASP A 212 2.15 -1.38 -26.14
C ASP A 212 2.68 -2.71 -26.72
N ASP A 213 1.86 -3.76 -26.69
CA ASP A 213 2.17 -5.11 -27.19
C ASP A 213 3.39 -5.79 -26.53
N ARG A 214 3.83 -5.29 -25.38
CA ARG A 214 4.95 -5.86 -24.60
C ARG A 214 4.49 -6.29 -23.22
N ALA A 215 4.90 -7.46 -22.77
CA ALA A 215 4.55 -7.94 -21.43
C ALA A 215 4.93 -6.93 -20.33
N VAL A 216 3.98 -6.65 -19.42
CA VAL A 216 4.23 -5.78 -18.27
C VAL A 216 5.02 -6.55 -17.23
N ALA A 217 6.21 -6.06 -16.84
CA ALA A 217 7.11 -6.70 -15.86
C ALA A 217 7.65 -8.09 -16.27
N PRO A 218 8.46 -8.17 -17.35
CA PRO A 218 9.16 -9.40 -17.72
C PRO A 218 10.15 -9.84 -16.61
N PRO A 219 10.39 -11.16 -16.42
CA PRO A 219 10.04 -12.24 -17.35
C PRO A 219 8.65 -12.88 -17.13
N ILE A 220 8.00 -12.64 -16.00
CA ILE A 220 6.84 -13.46 -15.57
C ILE A 220 5.51 -12.78 -15.89
N GLY A 221 5.51 -11.47 -16.17
CA GLY A 221 4.31 -10.75 -16.61
C GLY A 221 3.33 -10.51 -15.46
N LEU A 222 2.53 -9.43 -15.54
CA LEU A 222 1.24 -9.40 -14.83
C LEU A 222 0.25 -10.27 -15.60
N THR A 223 -0.58 -11.04 -14.88
CA THR A 223 -1.56 -11.94 -15.49
C THR A 223 -2.95 -11.72 -14.89
N MET A 224 -3.96 -12.07 -15.66
CA MET A 224 -5.33 -12.21 -15.17
C MET A 224 -5.77 -13.67 -15.33
N ARG A 225 -6.63 -14.11 -14.43
CA ARG A 225 -7.20 -15.46 -14.44
C ARG A 225 -8.72 -15.39 -14.41
N LEU A 226 -9.37 -16.24 -15.19
CA LEU A 226 -10.82 -16.45 -15.15
C LEU A 226 -11.20 -17.24 -13.89
N THR A 227 -12.10 -16.68 -13.09
CA THR A 227 -12.66 -17.33 -11.89
C THR A 227 -14.18 -17.39 -11.94
N GLU A 228 -14.82 -17.95 -10.91
CA GLU A 228 -16.29 -17.92 -10.76
C GLU A 228 -16.86 -16.50 -10.65
N HIS A 229 -16.02 -15.50 -10.40
CA HIS A 229 -16.38 -14.08 -10.31
C HIS A 229 -15.93 -13.26 -11.53
N GLY A 230 -15.59 -13.93 -12.64
CA GLY A 230 -15.06 -13.32 -13.86
C GLY A 230 -13.53 -13.20 -13.86
N TRP A 231 -13.00 -12.38 -14.76
CA TRP A 231 -11.56 -12.16 -14.88
C TRP A 231 -11.01 -11.32 -13.72
N GLN A 232 -9.94 -11.81 -13.09
CA GLN A 232 -9.28 -11.15 -11.96
C GLN A 232 -7.77 -11.09 -12.13
N LEU A 233 -7.16 -9.97 -11.75
CA LEU A 233 -5.72 -9.74 -11.71
C LEU A 233 -5.04 -10.62 -10.67
N VAL A 234 -4.03 -11.37 -11.09
CA VAL A 234 -3.23 -12.23 -10.20
C VAL A 234 -1.98 -11.47 -9.77
N ILE A 235 -1.85 -11.23 -8.46
CA ILE A 235 -0.60 -10.68 -7.91
C ILE A 235 0.45 -11.81 -7.89
N PRO A 236 1.63 -11.60 -8.51
CA PRO A 236 2.66 -12.63 -8.61
C PRO A 236 3.47 -12.73 -7.32
N TRP A 237 2.82 -13.14 -6.24
CA TRP A 237 3.44 -13.23 -4.92
C TRP A 237 4.57 -14.26 -4.81
N GLY A 238 4.63 -15.22 -5.75
CA GLY A 238 5.68 -16.24 -5.81
C GLY A 238 7.04 -15.73 -6.29
N LEU A 239 7.15 -14.47 -6.68
CA LEU A 239 8.39 -13.89 -7.17
C LEU A 239 9.46 -13.79 -6.05
N PRO A 240 10.75 -14.03 -6.38
CA PRO A 240 11.85 -13.70 -5.49
C PRO A 240 11.76 -12.24 -5.03
N GLY A 241 11.94 -11.98 -3.74
CA GLY A 241 11.80 -10.65 -3.12
C GLY A 241 10.37 -10.31 -2.64
N ILE A 242 9.31 -10.69 -3.37
CA ILE A 242 7.92 -10.46 -2.91
C ILE A 242 7.50 -11.53 -1.90
N ARG A 243 8.00 -12.75 -2.06
CA ARG A 243 7.66 -13.88 -1.17
C ARG A 243 8.03 -13.63 0.29
N GLU A 244 9.06 -12.82 0.56
CA GLU A 244 9.55 -12.50 1.90
C GLU A 244 8.69 -11.46 2.64
N ILE A 245 8.02 -10.58 1.88
CA ILE A 245 7.12 -9.53 2.41
C ILE A 245 5.66 -9.97 2.46
N ARG A 246 5.31 -11.08 1.80
CA ARG A 246 3.95 -11.63 1.85
C ARG A 246 3.65 -12.11 3.28
N PRO A 247 2.55 -11.66 3.90
CA PRO A 247 2.13 -12.20 5.19
C PRO A 247 1.80 -13.70 5.07
N GLN A 248 2.45 -14.53 5.88
CA GLN A 248 2.36 -16.00 5.84
C GLN A 248 1.36 -16.56 6.85
N ASN A 249 1.06 -15.80 7.90
CA ASN A 249 0.20 -16.22 8.99
C ASN A 249 -0.80 -15.12 9.38
N LYS A 250 -1.76 -15.49 10.24
CA LYS A 250 -2.85 -14.61 10.66
C LYS A 250 -2.34 -13.38 11.41
N GLN A 251 -1.28 -13.52 12.21
CA GLN A 251 -0.68 -12.43 12.98
C GLN A 251 -0.06 -11.38 12.04
N GLU A 252 0.69 -11.83 11.04
CA GLU A 252 1.26 -10.95 10.01
C GLU A 252 0.15 -10.25 9.22
N LEU A 253 -0.91 -10.97 8.83
CA LEU A 253 -2.09 -10.35 8.19
C LEU A 253 -2.72 -9.26 9.06
N MET A 254 -2.82 -9.46 10.38
CA MET A 254 -3.33 -8.44 11.29
C MET A 254 -2.43 -7.21 11.37
N VAL A 255 -1.11 -7.40 11.36
CA VAL A 255 -0.16 -6.27 11.34
C VAL A 255 -0.29 -5.53 10.02
N PHE A 256 -0.28 -6.20 8.87
CA PHE A 256 -0.51 -5.53 7.59
C PHE A 256 -1.85 -4.77 7.57
N GLY A 257 -2.91 -5.36 8.12
CA GLY A 257 -4.18 -4.67 8.28
C GLY A 257 -4.09 -3.44 9.17
N SER A 258 -3.35 -3.47 10.28
CA SER A 258 -3.17 -2.30 11.14
C SER A 258 -2.38 -1.18 10.46
N ILE A 259 -1.42 -1.52 9.60
CA ILE A 259 -0.69 -0.57 8.76
C ILE A 259 -1.65 0.14 7.81
N LEU A 260 -2.43 -0.63 7.04
CA LEU A 260 -3.39 -0.07 6.09
C LEU A 260 -4.40 0.83 6.77
N ARG A 261 -4.95 0.39 7.93
CA ARG A 261 -5.88 1.20 8.73
C ARG A 261 -5.28 2.51 9.20
N THR A 262 -4.01 2.49 9.58
CA THR A 262 -3.32 3.68 10.07
C THR A 262 -3.17 4.70 8.94
N ILE A 263 -2.75 4.25 7.75
CA ILE A 263 -2.65 5.12 6.56
C ILE A 263 -4.04 5.63 6.17
N GLU A 264 -5.07 4.79 6.26
CA GLU A 264 -6.46 5.16 5.98
C GLU A 264 -6.96 6.26 6.92
N ASN A 265 -6.71 6.14 8.22
CA ASN A 265 -7.05 7.17 9.19
C ASN A 265 -6.34 8.49 8.87
N VAL A 266 -5.04 8.44 8.52
CA VAL A 266 -4.30 9.65 8.11
C VAL A 266 -4.91 10.27 6.85
N ALA A 267 -5.28 9.46 5.85
CA ALA A 267 -5.91 9.95 4.64
C ALA A 267 -7.27 10.63 4.94
N ASN A 268 -8.10 10.03 5.79
CA ASN A 268 -9.37 10.62 6.21
C ASN A 268 -9.17 11.93 7.00
N ASP A 269 -8.23 11.95 7.95
CA ASP A 269 -7.90 13.15 8.72
C ASP A 269 -7.42 14.31 7.82
N LEU A 270 -6.57 13.99 6.83
CA LEU A 270 -6.10 14.99 5.85
C LEU A 270 -7.25 15.46 4.96
N THR A 271 -8.18 14.57 4.59
CA THR A 271 -9.36 14.95 3.80
C THR A 271 -10.19 15.97 4.58
N ASP A 272 -10.47 15.70 5.85
CA ASP A 272 -11.19 16.61 6.74
C ASP A 272 -10.43 17.95 6.94
N ASP A 273 -9.10 17.92 7.04
CA ASP A 273 -8.27 19.12 7.15
C ASP A 273 -8.31 19.99 5.88
N VAL A 274 -8.35 19.37 4.69
CA VAL A 274 -8.49 20.05 3.41
C VAL A 274 -9.90 20.64 3.25
N ASP A 275 -10.95 19.84 3.47
CA ASP A 275 -12.34 20.27 3.32
C ASP A 275 -12.71 21.38 4.32
N SER A 276 -12.17 21.33 5.55
CA SER A 276 -12.36 22.38 6.55
C SER A 276 -11.51 23.63 6.32
N GLY A 277 -10.59 23.61 5.35
CA GLY A 277 -9.69 24.71 5.04
C GLY A 277 -8.58 24.95 6.07
N ARG A 278 -8.29 23.97 6.93
CA ARG A 278 -7.12 24.00 7.83
C ARG A 278 -5.81 23.97 7.03
N ILE A 279 -5.79 23.15 5.98
CA ILE A 279 -4.73 23.12 4.98
C ILE A 279 -5.00 24.23 3.97
N ARG A 280 -4.00 25.10 3.72
CA ARG A 280 -4.17 26.29 2.87
C ARG A 280 -3.57 26.15 1.48
N ASN A 281 -2.68 25.18 1.29
CA ASN A 281 -1.97 24.91 0.05
C ASN A 281 -1.39 23.48 0.07
N LEU A 282 -0.82 23.02 -1.04
CA LEU A 282 -0.28 21.67 -1.15
C LEU A 282 1.01 21.43 -0.34
N THR A 283 1.73 22.48 0.05
CA THR A 283 2.89 22.36 0.96
C THR A 283 2.42 22.07 2.38
N ASP A 284 1.43 22.81 2.87
CA ASP A 284 0.81 22.57 4.18
C ASP A 284 0.24 21.14 4.28
N LEU A 285 -0.36 20.64 3.18
CA LEU A 285 -0.84 19.25 3.09
C LEU A 285 0.30 18.25 3.31
N ALA A 286 1.43 18.44 2.63
CA ALA A 286 2.58 17.54 2.74
C ALA A 286 3.20 17.57 4.15
N ASP A 287 3.36 18.76 4.74
CA ASP A 287 3.88 18.91 6.10
C ASP A 287 2.94 18.26 7.13
N THR A 288 1.63 18.48 7.00
CA THR A 288 0.61 17.89 7.88
C THR A 288 0.54 16.36 7.72
N ALA A 289 0.70 15.85 6.50
CA ALA A 289 0.76 14.42 6.23
C ALA A 289 1.95 13.76 6.93
N VAL A 290 3.14 14.37 6.87
CA VAL A 290 4.33 13.89 7.57
C VAL A 290 4.12 13.91 9.08
N GLU A 291 3.56 15.00 9.63
CA GLU A 291 3.27 15.11 11.07
C GLU A 291 2.34 13.98 11.56
N LYS A 292 1.23 13.74 10.84
CA LYS A 292 0.24 12.72 11.22
C LYS A 292 0.73 11.29 11.00
N ALA A 293 1.55 11.05 9.97
CA ALA A 293 2.05 9.72 9.65
C ALA A 293 3.26 9.29 10.48
N ALA A 294 4.11 10.22 10.93
CA ALA A 294 5.40 9.90 11.53
C ALA A 294 5.30 9.03 12.79
N ILE A 295 4.46 9.42 13.77
CA ILE A 295 4.36 8.70 15.04
C ILE A 295 3.80 7.28 14.85
N PRO A 296 2.65 7.09 14.15
CA PRO A 296 2.12 5.76 13.93
C PRO A 296 3.05 4.87 13.10
N ALA A 297 3.72 5.42 12.07
CA ALA A 297 4.65 4.67 11.24
C ALA A 297 5.83 4.09 12.03
N VAL A 298 6.39 4.84 12.98
CA VAL A 298 7.48 4.35 13.84
C VAL A 298 7.01 3.18 14.70
N LEU A 299 5.83 3.27 15.32
CA LEU A 299 5.29 2.19 16.16
C LEU A 299 5.04 0.92 15.36
N ILE A 300 4.45 1.06 14.17
CA ILE A 300 4.25 -0.05 13.22
C ILE A 300 5.57 -0.69 12.84
N PHE A 301 6.58 0.11 12.50
CA PHE A 301 7.87 -0.38 12.04
C PHE A 301 8.56 -1.19 13.13
N VAL A 302 8.53 -0.70 14.37
CA VAL A 302 9.07 -1.43 15.53
C VAL A 302 8.31 -2.73 15.77
N ALA A 303 6.98 -2.71 15.71
CA ALA A 303 6.16 -3.92 15.88
C ALA A 303 6.44 -4.97 14.80
N TYR A 304 6.58 -4.54 13.54
CA TYR A 304 6.91 -5.42 12.42
C TYR A 304 8.34 -5.97 12.52
N ALA A 305 9.32 -5.14 12.87
CA ALA A 305 10.71 -5.58 13.06
C ALA A 305 10.82 -6.68 14.12
N ASN A 306 10.13 -6.51 15.25
CA ASN A 306 10.09 -7.52 16.30
C ASN A 306 9.50 -8.85 15.82
N LEU A 307 8.44 -8.81 15.00
CA LEU A 307 7.84 -10.04 14.44
C LEU A 307 8.77 -10.77 13.48
N ILE A 308 9.55 -10.05 12.68
CA ILE A 308 10.53 -10.66 11.78
C ILE A 308 11.66 -11.31 12.57
N ASP A 309 12.16 -10.64 13.61
CA ASP A 309 13.18 -11.20 14.51
C ASP A 309 12.69 -12.47 15.22
N GLU A 310 11.43 -12.52 15.66
CA GLU A 310 10.82 -13.70 16.26
C GLU A 310 10.71 -14.87 15.28
N ARG A 311 10.31 -14.59 14.03
CA ARG A 311 10.21 -15.58 12.96
C ARG A 311 11.57 -16.19 12.62
N ASP A 312 12.60 -15.34 12.52
CA ASP A 312 13.93 -15.80 12.11
C ASP A 312 14.57 -16.65 13.23
N LYS A 313 14.39 -16.28 14.51
CA LYS A 313 14.76 -17.14 15.65
C LYS A 313 14.05 -18.49 15.64
N ALA A 314 12.74 -18.51 15.38
CA ALA A 314 11.99 -19.76 15.32
C ALA A 314 12.46 -20.70 14.19
N LYS A 315 12.90 -20.15 13.06
CA LYS A 315 13.48 -20.95 11.96
C LYS A 315 14.83 -21.55 12.33
N ASP A 316 15.66 -20.80 13.05
CA ASP A 316 16.97 -21.28 13.49
C ASP A 316 16.81 -22.45 14.48
N GLU A 317 15.89 -22.36 15.44
CA GLU A 317 15.59 -23.44 16.41
C GLU A 317 15.07 -24.72 15.73
N VAL A 318 14.20 -24.59 14.71
CA VAL A 318 13.70 -25.75 13.95
C VAL A 318 14.80 -26.39 13.12
N THR A 319 15.72 -25.59 12.56
CA THR A 319 16.85 -26.11 11.77
C THR A 319 17.85 -26.85 12.66
N GLU A 320 18.13 -26.34 13.85
CA GLU A 320 19.03 -26.99 14.82
C GLU A 320 18.48 -28.33 15.32
N THR A 321 17.18 -28.37 15.69
CA THR A 321 16.53 -29.60 16.15
C THR A 321 16.42 -30.67 15.06
N ALA A 322 16.19 -30.27 13.80
CA ALA A 322 16.19 -31.20 12.66
C ALA A 322 17.58 -31.86 12.47
N VAL A 323 18.66 -31.05 12.52
CA VAL A 323 20.03 -31.54 12.38
C VAL A 323 20.42 -32.48 13.53
N GLU A 324 19.98 -32.21 14.76
CA GLU A 324 20.25 -33.08 15.91
C GLU A 324 19.51 -34.43 15.81
N SER A 325 18.25 -34.42 15.32
CA SER A 325 17.46 -35.64 15.13
C SER A 325 18.04 -36.57 14.05
N ASP A 326 18.57 -36.01 12.96
CA ASP A 326 19.21 -36.79 11.89
C ASP A 326 20.53 -37.40 12.36
N ALA A 327 21.35 -36.66 13.11
CA ALA A 327 22.62 -37.16 13.64
C ALA A 327 22.43 -38.29 14.67
N SER A 328 21.36 -38.27 15.47
CA SER A 328 21.05 -39.33 16.42
C SER A 328 20.58 -40.62 15.71
N SER A 329 19.88 -40.49 14.58
CA SER A 329 19.39 -41.63 13.80
C SER A 329 20.49 -42.39 13.05
N SER A 330 21.52 -41.69 12.53
CA SER A 330 22.63 -42.34 11.82
C SER A 330 23.56 -43.12 12.75
N SER A 331 23.72 -42.69 14.01
CA SER A 331 24.55 -43.40 14.99
C SER A 331 23.99 -44.76 15.42
N SER A 332 22.70 -45.03 15.17
CA SER A 332 22.04 -46.27 15.58
C SER A 332 22.11 -47.39 14.54
N ALA A 333 22.47 -47.07 13.29
CA ALA A 333 22.52 -48.03 12.19
C ALA A 333 23.88 -48.74 12.02
N GLU A 334 24.98 -48.20 12.58
CA GLU A 334 26.32 -48.82 12.48
C GLU A 334 26.61 -49.90 13.53
N ALA A 335 25.72 -50.13 14.51
CA ALA A 335 25.98 -51.08 15.60
C ALA A 335 25.51 -52.53 15.34
N GLU A 336 24.73 -52.81 14.29
CA GLU A 336 24.20 -54.16 14.00
C GLU A 336 24.91 -54.92 12.86
N GLY A 337 26.02 -54.38 12.32
CA GLY A 337 26.72 -54.94 11.16
C GLY A 337 28.15 -55.42 11.44
N SER A 338 28.36 -56.37 12.35
CA SER A 338 29.61 -57.14 12.42
C SER A 338 29.30 -58.62 12.75
N PRO A 339 29.53 -59.55 11.79
CA PRO A 339 29.32 -60.98 12.00
C PRO A 339 30.37 -61.65 12.90
#